data_AF-A0A3M7N516-F1
#
_entry.id   AF-A0A3M7N516-F1
#
_cell.length_a   1.000
_cell.length_b   1.000
_cell.length_c   1.000
_cell.angle_alpha   90.00
_cell.angle_beta   90.00
_cell.angle_gamma   90.00
#
_symmetry.space_group_name_H-M   'P 1'
#
loop_
_entity.id
_entity.type
_entity.pdbx_description
1 polymer ?
#
loop_
_entity_poly.entity_id
_entity_poly.type
_entity_poly.pdbx_seq_one_letter_code
_entity_poly.pdbx_strand_id
1 'polypeptide(L)'
;MVSRFLVLSLRALEFLWTLLIMALIGNAIAEAFSGNPSVINYSMFVATFSMLSLFYLITAAISDGYVIHAALPLLLDTLNVIFFFCAAVALAAELGAHSCSNKTYTKSNHITNGAHDTEGRCREAQASTAFLWFGFASYTASLVFSFLGARGNGVNLRSGGIRKGGPAMSQV
;
A
#
# COMPACT_ATOMS: atom_id res chain seq x y z
N MET A 1 4.69 5.33 23.50
CA MET A 1 3.74 4.23 23.22
C MET A 1 2.74 4.74 22.20
N VAL A 2 2.76 4.25 20.96
CA VAL A 2 1.73 4.58 19.96
C VAL A 2 0.46 3.82 20.35
N SER A 3 -0.71 4.47 20.32
CA SER A 3 -1.94 3.80 20.71
C SER A 3 -2.28 2.71 19.68
N ARG A 4 -2.65 1.51 20.17
CA ARG A 4 -3.09 0.41 19.29
C ARG A 4 -4.25 0.83 18.39
N PHE A 5 -5.13 1.68 18.92
CA PHE A 5 -6.21 2.30 18.16
C PHE A 5 -5.71 3.04 16.91
N LEU A 6 -4.69 3.90 17.07
CA LEU A 6 -4.11 4.67 15.95
C LEU A 6 -3.53 3.75 14.88
N VAL A 7 -2.76 2.73 15.29
CA VAL A 7 -2.19 1.74 14.35
C VAL A 7 -3.30 1.04 13.57
N LEU A 8 -4.35 0.58 14.26
CA LEU A 8 -5.45 -0.15 13.65
C LEU A 8 -6.27 0.73 12.69
N SER A 9 -6.48 2.01 13.03
CA SER A 9 -7.10 2.99 12.14
C SER A 9 -6.28 3.24 10.88
N LEU A 10 -4.94 3.34 10.99
CA LEU A 10 -4.07 3.47 9.83
C LEU A 10 -4.14 2.22 8.93
N ARG A 11 -4.14 1.02 9.50
CA ARG A 11 -4.31 -0.23 8.73
C ARG A 11 -5.66 -0.27 8.00
N ALA A 12 -6.73 0.20 8.63
CA ALA A 12 -8.04 0.28 7.99
C ALA A 12 -8.05 1.27 6.81
N LEU A 13 -7.38 2.42 6.94
CA LEU A 13 -7.23 3.38 5.84
C LEU A 13 -6.40 2.80 4.70
N GLU A 14 -5.26 2.16 5.01
CA GLU A 14 -4.44 1.47 4.00
C GLU A 14 -5.23 0.40 3.25
N PHE A 15 -6.06 -0.36 3.98
CA PHE A 15 -6.95 -1.36 3.39
C PHE A 15 -7.99 -0.73 2.48
N LEU A 16 -8.64 0.37 2.90
CA LEU A 16 -9.59 1.11 2.08
C LEU A 16 -8.95 1.55 0.75
N TRP A 17 -7.80 2.23 0.81
CA TRP A 17 -7.14 2.73 -0.40
C TRP A 17 -6.71 1.58 -1.32
N THR A 18 -6.13 0.53 -0.75
CA THR A 18 -5.70 -0.66 -1.50
C THR A 18 -6.88 -1.34 -2.19
N LEU A 19 -8.02 -1.48 -1.51
CA LEU A 19 -9.23 -2.07 -2.07
C LEU A 19 -9.79 -1.25 -3.23
N LEU A 20 -9.84 0.08 -3.09
CA LEU A 20 -10.32 0.97 -4.15
C LEU A 20 -9.42 0.91 -5.38
N ILE A 21 -8.09 0.92 -5.20
CA ILE A 21 -7.14 0.80 -6.32
C ILE A 21 -7.29 -0.57 -6.99
N MET A 22 -7.36 -1.65 -6.22
CA MET A 22 -7.52 -3.00 -6.77
C MET A 22 -8.81 -3.14 -7.58
N ALA A 23 -9.92 -2.58 -7.10
CA ALA A 23 -11.20 -2.63 -7.79
C ALA A 23 -11.17 -1.85 -9.10
N LEU A 24 -10.66 -0.61 -9.09
CA LEU A 24 -10.61 0.25 -10.29
C LEU A 24 -9.61 -0.25 -11.33
N ILE A 25 -8.39 -0.59 -10.91
CA ILE A 25 -7.38 -1.13 -11.81
C ILE A 25 -7.81 -2.52 -12.34
N GLY A 26 -8.46 -3.34 -11.52
CA GLY A 26 -9.05 -4.61 -11.93
C GLY A 26 -10.14 -4.42 -12.99
N ASN A 27 -11.02 -3.42 -12.84
CA ASN A 27 -12.02 -3.07 -13.84
C ASN A 27 -11.36 -2.60 -15.16
N ALA A 28 -10.37 -1.71 -15.08
CA ALA A 28 -9.63 -1.24 -16.24
C ALA A 28 -8.91 -2.38 -17.00
N ILE A 29 -8.47 -3.43 -16.31
CA ILE A 29 -7.91 -4.64 -16.93
C ILE A 29 -8.99 -5.46 -17.63
N ALA A 30 -10.17 -5.61 -17.01
CA ALA A 30 -11.28 -6.39 -17.55
C ALA A 30 -11.89 -5.76 -18.82
N GLU A 31 -11.88 -4.42 -18.92
CA GLU A 31 -12.37 -3.68 -20.08
C GLU A 31 -11.35 -3.58 -21.24
N ALA A 32 -10.14 -4.11 -21.05
CA ALA A 32 -9.06 -3.96 -22.02
C ALA A 32 -9.23 -4.90 -23.23
N PHE A 33 -9.30 -4.34 -24.43
CA PHE A 33 -9.37 -5.13 -25.69
C PHE A 33 -8.04 -5.17 -26.45
N SER A 34 -7.13 -4.22 -26.22
CA SER A 34 -5.88 -4.02 -26.97
C SER A 34 -4.63 -4.27 -26.13
N GLY A 35 -4.71 -5.18 -25.15
CA GLY A 35 -3.67 -5.37 -24.14
C GLY A 35 -3.63 -4.25 -23.10
N ASN A 36 -2.83 -4.45 -22.05
CA ASN A 36 -2.72 -3.51 -20.94
C ASN A 36 -1.33 -2.88 -20.88
N PRO A 37 -1.23 -1.54 -20.72
CA PRO A 37 0.02 -0.86 -20.44
C PRO A 37 0.72 -1.47 -19.22
N SER A 38 2.06 -1.47 -19.24
CA SER A 38 2.88 -2.00 -18.15
C SER A 38 2.57 -1.32 -16.81
N VAL A 39 2.26 -0.02 -16.82
CA VAL A 39 1.94 0.75 -15.60
C VAL A 39 0.64 0.32 -14.94
N ILE A 40 -0.37 -0.09 -15.71
CA ILE A 40 -1.63 -0.66 -15.17
C ILE A 40 -1.33 -2.01 -14.49
N ASN A 41 -0.55 -2.86 -15.15
CA ASN A 41 -0.16 -4.17 -14.58
C ASN A 41 0.70 -4.00 -13.32
N TYR A 42 1.62 -3.04 -13.31
CA TYR A 42 2.41 -2.71 -12.13
C TYR A 42 1.52 -2.21 -10.99
N SER A 43 0.57 -1.32 -11.26
CA SER A 43 -0.37 -0.81 -10.25
C SER A 43 -1.22 -1.95 -9.65
N MET A 44 -1.63 -2.93 -10.47
CA MET A 44 -2.33 -4.12 -9.98
C MET A 44 -1.43 -5.00 -9.09
N PHE A 45 -0.16 -5.17 -9.45
CA PHE A 45 0.82 -5.86 -8.62
C PHE A 45 0.97 -5.16 -7.27
N VAL A 46 1.13 -3.82 -7.26
CA VAL A 46 1.27 -3.05 -6.01
C VAL A 46 0.04 -3.22 -5.12
N ALA A 47 -1.16 -3.10 -5.67
CA ALA A 47 -2.40 -3.31 -4.92
C ALA A 47 -2.53 -4.74 -4.37
N THR A 48 -2.14 -5.75 -5.15
CA THR A 48 -2.20 -7.16 -4.73
C THR A 48 -1.18 -7.48 -3.65
N PHE A 49 0.06 -7.04 -3.81
CA PHE A 49 1.10 -7.16 -2.79
C PHE A 49 0.68 -6.48 -1.49
N SER A 50 0.15 -5.26 -1.61
CA SER A 50 -0.40 -4.48 -0.50
C SER A 50 -1.49 -5.24 0.25
N MET A 51 -2.48 -5.78 -0.47
CA MET A 51 -3.59 -6.52 0.13
C MET A 51 -3.10 -7.76 0.90
N LEU A 52 -2.17 -8.53 0.32
CA LEU A 52 -1.58 -9.68 0.99
C LEU A 52 -0.79 -9.27 2.23
N SER A 53 0.01 -8.20 2.13
CA SER A 53 0.76 -7.67 3.26
C SER A 53 -0.16 -7.17 4.37
N LEU A 54 -1.29 -6.55 4.03
CA LEU A 54 -2.26 -6.02 4.99
C LEU A 54 -2.95 -7.10 5.80
N PHE A 55 -3.26 -8.25 5.22
CA PHE A 55 -3.81 -9.37 6.01
C PHE A 55 -2.86 -9.79 7.13
N TYR A 56 -1.56 -9.79 6.87
CA TYR A 56 -0.55 -10.01 7.90
C TYR A 56 -0.40 -8.82 8.86
N LEU A 57 -0.36 -7.59 8.36
CA LEU A 57 -0.14 -6.40 9.19
C LEU A 57 -1.33 -6.11 10.13
N ILE A 58 -2.57 -6.40 9.71
CA ILE A 58 -3.78 -6.28 10.54
C ILE A 58 -3.76 -7.32 11.65
N THR A 59 -3.47 -8.58 11.34
CA THR A 59 -3.41 -9.67 12.34
C THR A 59 -2.29 -9.42 13.36
N ALA A 60 -1.13 -8.92 12.90
CA ALA A 60 -0.04 -8.47 13.75
C ALA A 60 -0.41 -7.26 14.63
N ALA A 61 -1.28 -6.36 14.15
CA ALA A 61 -1.74 -5.19 14.93
C ALA A 61 -2.74 -5.54 16.03
N ILE A 62 -3.51 -6.62 15.89
CA ILE A 62 -4.50 -7.07 16.89
C ILE A 62 -3.82 -7.68 18.11
N SER A 63 -2.77 -8.48 17.90
CA SER A 63 -2.05 -9.14 18.99
C SER A 63 -0.58 -9.34 18.64
N ASP A 64 0.28 -8.96 19.59
CA ASP A 64 1.73 -9.15 19.52
C ASP A 64 2.11 -10.65 19.42
N GLY A 65 1.21 -11.56 19.79
CA GLY A 65 1.42 -13.01 19.70
C GLY A 65 1.45 -13.58 18.28
N TYR A 66 0.95 -12.83 17.29
CA TYR A 66 0.99 -13.23 15.87
C TYR A 66 2.22 -12.69 15.12
N VAL A 67 3.08 -11.94 15.80
CA VAL A 67 4.31 -11.39 15.21
C VAL A 67 5.37 -12.48 15.14
N ILE A 68 5.52 -13.10 13.95
CA ILE A 68 6.55 -14.11 13.68
C ILE A 68 7.97 -13.53 13.84
N HIS A 69 8.20 -12.33 13.29
CA HIS A 69 9.48 -11.63 13.39
C HIS A 69 9.26 -10.12 13.55
N ALA A 70 9.97 -9.51 14.49
CA ALA A 70 9.86 -8.07 14.80
C ALA A 70 10.21 -7.14 13.62
N ALA A 71 11.04 -7.61 12.67
CA ALA A 71 11.44 -6.84 11.50
C ALA A 71 10.45 -6.91 10.32
N LEU A 72 9.55 -7.90 10.30
CA LEU A 72 8.65 -8.12 9.16
C LEU A 72 7.65 -6.97 8.93
N PRO A 73 6.96 -6.44 9.97
CA PRO A 73 6.05 -5.32 9.77
C PRO A 73 6.74 -4.08 9.19
N LEU A 74 7.96 -3.78 9.68
CA LEU A 74 8.75 -2.66 9.19
C LEU A 74 9.18 -2.84 7.73
N LEU A 75 9.61 -4.05 7.35
CA LEU A 75 9.98 -4.38 5.97
C LEU A 75 8.79 -4.26 5.02
N LEU A 76 7.63 -4.81 5.40
CA LEU A 76 6.42 -4.74 4.58
C LEU A 76 5.91 -3.30 4.43
N ASP A 77 5.91 -2.51 5.51
CA ASP A 77 5.58 -1.08 5.45
C ASP A 77 6.52 -0.35 4.49
N THR A 78 7.83 -0.61 4.59
CA THR A 78 8.84 0.04 3.72
C THR A 78 8.65 -0.34 2.25
N LEU A 79 8.42 -1.62 1.95
CA LEU A 79 8.17 -2.09 0.59
C LEU A 79 6.89 -1.48 0.02
N ASN A 80 5.81 -1.43 0.80
CA ASN A 80 4.57 -0.78 0.38
C ASN A 80 4.78 0.71 0.09
N VAL A 81 5.49 1.45 0.95
CA VAL A 81 5.82 2.86 0.70
C VAL A 81 6.52 3.04 -0.66
N ILE A 82 7.56 2.24 -0.93
CA ILE A 82 8.33 2.33 -2.18
C ILE A 82 7.45 2.00 -3.38
N PHE A 83 6.69 0.91 -3.32
CA PHE A 83 5.87 0.45 -4.44
C PHE A 83 4.71 1.40 -4.74
N PHE A 84 4.01 1.90 -3.72
CA PHE A 84 2.96 2.90 -3.91
C PHE A 84 3.51 4.20 -4.48
N PHE A 85 4.68 4.65 -4.02
CA PHE A 85 5.32 5.84 -4.56
C PHE A 85 5.65 5.70 -6.04
N CYS A 86 6.31 4.60 -6.41
CA CYS A 86 6.65 4.32 -7.81
C CYS A 86 5.41 4.22 -8.69
N ALA A 87 4.34 3.55 -8.22
CA ALA A 87 3.10 3.41 -8.98
C ALA A 87 2.38 4.76 -9.15
N ALA A 88 2.31 5.57 -8.08
CA ALA A 88 1.70 6.90 -8.11
C ALA A 88 2.40 7.82 -9.10
N VAL A 89 3.74 7.83 -9.11
CA VAL A 89 4.55 8.67 -10.01
C VAL A 89 4.42 8.17 -11.45
N ALA A 90 4.54 6.86 -11.69
CA ALA A 90 4.45 6.29 -13.04
C ALA A 90 3.06 6.54 -13.66
N LEU A 91 1.98 6.29 -12.91
CA LEU A 91 0.62 6.49 -13.41
C LEU A 91 0.33 7.98 -13.64
N ALA A 92 0.79 8.87 -12.76
CA ALA A 92 0.63 10.31 -12.96
C ALA A 92 1.39 10.82 -14.20
N ALA A 93 2.62 10.34 -14.43
CA ALA A 93 3.46 10.74 -15.55
C ALA A 93 2.88 10.29 -16.90
N GLU A 94 2.36 9.07 -16.99
CA GLU A 94 1.76 8.57 -18.24
C GLU A 94 0.37 9.13 -18.52
N LEU A 95 -0.39 9.48 -17.48
CA LEU A 95 -1.72 10.06 -17.65
C LEU A 95 -1.65 11.54 -18.03
N GLY A 96 -0.72 12.33 -17.46
CA GLY A 96 -0.60 13.75 -17.81
C GLY A 96 -1.79 14.65 -17.42
N ALA A 97 -2.77 14.11 -16.67
CA ALA A 97 -3.90 14.81 -16.06
C ALA A 97 -4.63 15.83 -16.96
N HIS A 98 -5.22 15.37 -18.06
CA HIS A 98 -6.11 16.17 -18.91
C HIS A 98 -7.60 15.88 -18.68
N SER A 99 -8.48 16.69 -19.28
CA SER A 99 -9.92 16.47 -19.19
C SER A 99 -10.33 15.14 -19.87
N CYS A 100 -10.97 14.25 -19.11
CA CYS A 100 -11.53 13.01 -19.64
C CYS A 100 -12.69 13.22 -20.63
N SER A 101 -13.29 14.42 -20.67
CA SER A 101 -14.31 14.76 -21.67
C SER A 101 -13.72 15.04 -23.06
N ASN A 102 -12.40 15.19 -23.17
CA ASN A 102 -11.73 15.42 -24.45
C ASN A 102 -11.45 14.09 -25.15
N LYS A 103 -12.32 13.73 -26.11
CA LYS A 103 -12.22 12.49 -26.89
C LYS A 103 -10.91 12.36 -27.67
N THR A 104 -10.27 13.47 -28.05
CA THR A 104 -8.97 13.44 -28.73
C THR A 104 -7.89 12.95 -27.77
N TYR A 105 -7.91 13.47 -26.53
CA TYR A 105 -6.99 13.03 -25.49
C TYR A 105 -7.21 11.55 -25.13
N THR A 106 -8.45 11.14 -24.85
CA THR A 106 -8.74 9.76 -24.41
C THR A 106 -8.43 8.70 -25.46
N LYS A 107 -8.47 9.06 -26.75
CA LYS A 107 -8.08 8.17 -27.86
C LYS A 107 -6.59 8.24 -28.21
N SER A 108 -5.92 9.35 -27.92
CA SER A 108 -4.48 9.51 -28.22
C SER A 108 -3.58 8.91 -27.13
N ASN A 109 -4.03 8.88 -25.87
CA ASN A 109 -3.23 8.37 -24.76
C ASN A 109 -3.27 6.82 -24.73
N HIS A 110 -2.08 6.20 -24.63
CA HIS A 110 -1.94 4.74 -24.61
C HIS A 110 -2.55 4.09 -23.36
N ILE A 111 -2.74 4.85 -22.27
CA ILE A 111 -3.42 4.36 -21.06
C ILE A 111 -4.93 4.21 -21.27
N THR A 112 -5.56 5.16 -21.96
CA THR A 112 -7.03 5.27 -22.03
C THR A 112 -7.63 4.69 -23.31
N ASN A 113 -6.86 4.58 -24.40
CA ASN A 113 -7.32 4.07 -25.69
C ASN A 113 -7.55 2.55 -25.73
N GLY A 114 -7.22 1.82 -24.66
CA GLY A 114 -7.33 0.36 -24.59
C GLY A 114 -8.72 -0.20 -24.28
N ALA A 115 -9.76 0.64 -24.12
CA ALA A 115 -11.11 0.24 -23.75
C ALA A 115 -12.19 0.78 -24.69
N HIS A 116 -13.35 0.12 -24.73
CA HIS A 116 -14.52 0.59 -25.47
C HIS A 116 -15.03 1.94 -24.94
N ASP A 117 -15.00 2.11 -23.61
CA ASP A 117 -15.27 3.38 -22.95
C ASP A 117 -13.97 4.07 -22.49
N THR A 118 -13.39 4.85 -23.41
CA THR A 118 -12.16 5.61 -23.13
C THR A 118 -12.36 6.73 -22.09
N GLU A 119 -13.60 7.23 -21.91
CA GLU A 119 -13.89 8.28 -20.93
C GLU A 119 -13.98 7.68 -19.52
N GLY A 120 -14.71 6.57 -19.36
CA GLY A 120 -14.77 5.82 -18.11
C GLY A 120 -13.37 5.44 -17.62
N ARG A 121 -12.59 4.78 -18.47
CA ARG A 121 -11.20 4.38 -18.17
C ARG A 121 -10.29 5.55 -17.78
N CYS A 122 -10.48 6.73 -18.38
CA CYS A 122 -9.74 7.94 -17.99
C CYS A 122 -10.08 8.38 -16.56
N ARG A 123 -11.37 8.40 -16.20
CA ARG A 123 -11.82 8.79 -14.87
C ARG A 123 -11.34 7.81 -13.81
N GLU A 124 -11.40 6.51 -14.11
CA GLU A 124 -10.87 5.46 -13.23
C GLU A 124 -9.36 5.56 -13.02
N ALA A 125 -8.60 5.85 -14.08
CA ALA A 125 -7.15 6.05 -13.99
C ALA A 125 -6.78 7.30 -13.17
N GLN A 126 -7.53 8.40 -13.32
CA GLN A 126 -7.34 9.60 -12.51
C GLN A 126 -7.66 9.35 -11.03
N ALA A 127 -8.78 8.68 -10.75
CA ALA A 127 -9.17 8.29 -9.40
C ALA A 127 -8.11 7.36 -8.77
N SER A 128 -7.64 6.36 -9.52
CA SER A 128 -6.59 5.44 -9.08
C SER A 128 -5.29 6.17 -8.77
N THR A 129 -4.92 7.18 -9.56
CA THR A 129 -3.73 8.02 -9.30
C THR A 129 -3.86 8.75 -7.97
N ALA A 130 -5.02 9.35 -7.68
CA ALA A 130 -5.27 10.02 -6.40
C ALA A 130 -5.23 9.04 -5.22
N PHE A 131 -5.86 7.88 -5.35
CA PHE A 131 -5.86 6.86 -4.31
C PHE A 131 -4.48 6.26 -4.07
N LEU A 132 -3.64 6.12 -5.09
CA LEU A 132 -2.23 5.71 -4.93
C LEU A 132 -1.44 6.73 -4.08
N TRP A 133 -1.65 8.04 -4.28
CA TRP A 133 -1.04 9.07 -3.43
C TRP A 133 -1.56 9.04 -2.00
N PHE A 134 -2.86 8.83 -1.78
CA PHE A 134 -3.41 8.68 -0.43
C PHE A 134 -2.90 7.42 0.27
N GLY A 135 -2.83 6.30 -0.46
CA GLY A 135 -2.23 5.06 0.02
C GLY A 135 -0.75 5.24 0.39
N PHE A 136 0.02 5.92 -0.47
CA PHE A 136 1.42 6.27 -0.18
C PHE A 136 1.54 7.08 1.12
N ALA A 137 0.71 8.10 1.30
CA ALA A 137 0.72 8.92 2.52
C ALA A 137 0.37 8.10 3.77
N SER A 138 -0.63 7.20 3.68
CA SER A 138 -0.98 6.32 4.81
C SER A 138 0.13 5.34 5.16
N TYR A 139 0.74 4.69 4.17
CA TYR A 139 1.87 3.78 4.40
C TYR A 139 3.10 4.50 4.96
N THR A 140 3.34 5.73 4.52
CA THR A 140 4.43 6.56 5.06
C THR A 140 4.18 6.91 6.52
N ALA A 141 2.95 7.28 6.88
CA ALA A 141 2.58 7.54 8.27
C ALA A 141 2.78 6.28 9.13
N SER A 142 2.29 5.12 8.68
CA SER A 142 2.48 3.85 9.38
C SER A 142 3.96 3.49 9.55
N LEU A 143 4.78 3.66 8.51
CA LEU A 143 6.22 3.42 8.57
C LEU A 143 6.90 4.30 9.63
N VAL A 144 6.55 5.58 9.70
CA VAL A 144 7.08 6.51 10.70
C VAL A 144 6.70 6.06 12.11
N PHE A 145 5.45 5.68 12.35
CA PHE A 145 5.02 5.18 13.66
C PHE A 145 5.67 3.85 14.04
N SER A 146 5.81 2.93 13.08
CA SER A 146 6.55 1.67 13.23
C SER A 146 8.01 1.92 13.62
N PHE A 147 8.67 2.89 12.97
CA PHE A 147 10.05 3.25 13.27
C PHE A 147 10.23 3.91 14.66
N LEU A 148 9.34 4.84 15.01
CA LEU A 148 9.34 5.49 16.32
C LEU A 148 9.09 4.48 17.46
N GLY A 149 8.19 3.53 17.24
CA GLY A 149 7.93 2.42 18.16
C GLY A 149 9.15 1.51 18.33
N ALA A 150 9.85 1.18 17.23
CA ALA A 150 11.03 0.34 17.27
C ALA A 150 12.20 0.99 18.03
N ARG A 151 12.36 2.32 17.92
CA ARG A 151 13.41 3.08 18.62
C ARG A 151 13.12 3.24 20.12
N GLY A 152 11.85 3.42 20.51
CA GLY A 152 11.46 3.59 21.91
C GLY A 152 11.55 2.31 22.76
N ASN A 153 11.42 1.13 22.14
CA ASN A 153 11.44 -0.16 22.83
C ASN A 153 12.77 -0.92 22.72
N GLY A 154 13.83 -0.30 22.19
CA GLY A 154 15.14 -0.94 22.07
C GLY A 154 15.08 -2.26 21.29
N VAL A 155 14.36 -2.27 20.16
CA VAL A 155 14.20 -3.46 19.33
C VAL A 155 15.59 -3.94 18.88
N ASN A 156 16.08 -4.99 19.55
CA ASN A 156 17.22 -5.75 19.07
C ASN A 156 16.81 -6.42 17.76
N LEU A 157 17.17 -5.79 16.64
CA LEU A 157 17.05 -6.35 15.27
C LEU A 157 17.89 -7.63 15.07
N ARG A 158 18.66 -8.03 16.09
CA ARG A 158 19.26 -9.37 16.17
C ARG A 158 18.17 -10.37 16.54
N SER A 159 17.66 -11.05 15.53
CA SER A 159 17.07 -12.38 15.65
C SER A 159 17.88 -13.21 16.65
N GLY A 160 17.25 -13.69 17.73
CA GLY A 160 17.87 -14.65 18.62
C GLY A 160 17.52 -14.46 20.10
N GLY A 161 16.57 -15.27 20.57
CA GLY A 161 16.63 -15.76 21.95
C GLY A 161 15.48 -15.31 22.84
N ILE A 162 14.55 -16.24 23.03
CA ILE A 162 13.94 -16.60 24.32
C ILE A 162 14.69 -15.94 25.48
N ARG A 163 14.21 -14.80 25.97
CA ARG A 163 14.48 -14.35 27.34
C ARG A 163 13.18 -14.42 28.10
N LYS A 164 12.84 -15.66 28.45
CA LYS A 164 12.13 -16.00 29.68
C LYS A 164 12.82 -15.20 30.78
N GLY A 165 12.16 -14.15 31.29
CA GLY A 165 12.64 -13.41 32.45
C GLY A 165 12.81 -14.41 33.59
N GLY A 166 14.06 -14.80 33.85
CA GLY A 166 14.42 -15.62 34.99
C GLY A 166 14.13 -14.85 36.28
N PRO A 167 13.75 -15.53 37.37
CA PRO A 167 13.34 -14.88 38.61
C PRO A 167 14.48 -14.04 39.19
N ALA A 168 14.15 -12.82 39.60
CA ALA A 168 15.03 -11.96 40.36
C ALA A 168 15.29 -12.60 41.72
N MET A 169 16.53 -13.03 41.96
CA MET A 169 16.97 -13.47 43.28
C MET A 169 16.99 -12.26 44.21
N SER A 170 16.23 -12.31 45.30
CA SER A 170 16.42 -11.44 46.46
C SER A 170 17.80 -11.73 47.05
N GLN A 171 18.70 -10.76 47.05
CA GLN A 171 19.83 -10.79 47.97
C GLN A 171 19.35 -10.29 49.33
N VAL A 172 19.78 -11.03 50.35
CA VAL A 172 19.43 -10.95 51.78
C VAL A 172 19.77 -9.59 52.37
#